data_AF-M2SAJ8-F1
#
_entry.id   AF-M2SAJ8-F1
#
_cell.length_a   1.000
_cell.length_b   1.000
_cell.length_c   1.000
_cell.angle_alpha   90.00
_cell.angle_beta   90.00
_cell.angle_gamma   90.00
#
_symmetry.space_group_name_H-M   'P 1'
#
loop_
_entity.id
_entity.type
_entity.pdbx_description
1 polymer ?
#
loop_
_entity_poly.entity_id
_entity_poly.type
_entity_poly.pdbx_seq_one_letter_code
_entity_poly.pdbx_strand_id
1 'polypeptide(L)'
;MMTGVATNNRVRLLLDGRNGCYKPLRNGERRRKTVRGAIVAGDISVLNTIVVKKGEGEIEGVTNDALPMRAGPKRASHIRKLFNL
;
A
#
# COMPACT_ATOMS: atom_id res chain seq x y z
N MET A 1 0.01 -1.72 9.17
CA MET A 1 -0.37 -0.52 9.95
C MET A 1 -1.62 0.06 9.34
N MET A 2 -2.52 0.63 10.15
CA MET A 2 -3.76 1.23 9.66
C MET A 2 -3.72 2.75 9.80
N THR A 3 -3.81 3.44 8.67
CA THR A 3 -3.93 4.90 8.62
C THR A 3 -5.21 5.35 9.30
N GLY A 4 -5.16 6.45 10.06
CA GLY A 4 -6.29 6.98 10.81
C GLY A 4 -6.41 6.48 12.26
N VAL A 5 -5.65 5.44 12.64
CA VAL A 5 -5.53 5.01 14.04
C VAL A 5 -4.28 5.66 14.64
N ALA A 6 -4.44 6.85 15.23
CA ALA A 6 -3.36 7.68 15.76
C ALA A 6 -2.80 7.17 17.10
N THR A 7 -2.36 5.91 17.13
CA THR A 7 -1.73 5.29 18.31
C THR A 7 -0.45 4.60 17.90
N ASN A 8 0.52 4.55 18.82
CA ASN A 8 1.71 3.72 18.70
C ASN A 8 1.48 2.28 19.16
N ASN A 9 0.28 1.90 19.60
CA ASN A 9 -0.03 0.57 20.14
C ASN A 9 -1.00 -0.19 19.22
N ARG A 10 -1.28 -1.46 19.55
CA ARG A 10 -2.30 -2.28 18.87
C ARG A 10 -3.68 -2.04 19.50
N VAL A 11 -4.71 -1.89 18.66
CA VAL A 11 -6.08 -1.58 19.09
C VAL A 11 -7.08 -2.54 18.44
N ARG A 12 -8.13 -2.96 19.15
CA ARG A 12 -9.22 -3.80 18.62
C ARG A 12 -10.38 -2.97 18.08
N LEU A 13 -10.49 -2.91 16.76
CA LEU A 13 -11.51 -2.13 16.04
C LEU A 13 -12.47 -3.03 15.27
N LEU A 14 -13.69 -2.55 15.04
CA LEU A 14 -14.66 -3.20 14.16
C LEU A 14 -14.37 -2.82 12.70
N LEU A 15 -13.83 -3.76 11.94
CA LEU A 15 -13.43 -3.54 10.55
C LEU A 15 -14.52 -3.99 9.58
N ASP A 16 -14.61 -3.31 8.44
CA ASP A 16 -15.32 -3.72 7.24
C ASP A 16 -14.32 -4.05 6.11
N GLY A 17 -14.81 -4.34 4.91
CA GLY A 17 -13.97 -4.63 3.73
C GLY A 17 -13.30 -3.42 3.07
N ARG A 18 -13.55 -2.19 3.53
CA ARG A 18 -12.97 -0.98 2.94
C ARG A 18 -11.63 -0.63 3.57
N ASN A 19 -11.40 -1.07 4.81
CA ASN A 19 -10.29 -0.62 5.65
C ASN A 19 -8.92 -1.27 5.32
N GLY A 20 -8.83 -2.06 4.24
CA GLY A 20 -7.61 -2.72 3.74
C GLY A 20 -7.03 -3.82 4.64
N CYS A 21 -7.27 -3.76 5.95
CA CYS A 21 -6.75 -4.70 6.96
C CYS A 21 -7.65 -5.93 7.16
N TYR A 22 -8.79 -5.99 6.47
CA TYR A 22 -9.75 -7.07 6.58
C TYR A 22 -10.47 -7.30 5.26
N LYS A 23 -10.61 -8.58 4.90
CA LYS A 23 -11.36 -9.04 3.74
C LYS A 23 -12.59 -9.81 4.24
N PRO A 24 -13.81 -9.27 4.07
CA PRO A 24 -15.04 -9.97 4.44
C PRO A 24 -15.27 -11.15 3.49
N LEU A 25 -15.86 -12.23 4.00
CA LEU A 25 -16.27 -13.39 3.21
C LEU A 25 -17.71 -13.27 2.72
N ARG A 26 -18.54 -12.51 3.45
CA ARG A 26 -19.93 -12.25 3.10
C ARG A 26 -20.20 -10.76 2.98
N ASN A 27 -21.20 -10.41 2.18
CA ASN A 27 -21.67 -9.03 2.07
C ASN A 27 -22.18 -8.55 3.44
N GLY A 28 -21.74 -7.36 3.85
CA GLY A 28 -22.11 -6.77 5.15
C GLY A 28 -21.37 -7.35 6.36
N GLU A 29 -20.46 -8.31 6.19
CA GLU A 29 -19.69 -8.86 7.31
C GLU A 29 -18.76 -7.80 7.91
N ARG A 30 -18.82 -7.66 9.23
CA ARG A 30 -17.90 -6.82 10.02
C ARG A 30 -17.28 -7.66 11.12
N ARG A 31 -16.00 -7.46 11.39
CA ARG A 31 -15.28 -8.24 12.41
C ARG A 31 -14.38 -7.38 13.26
N ARG A 32 -14.39 -7.61 14.59
CA ARG A 32 -13.43 -6.99 15.49
C ARG A 32 -12.06 -7.67 15.38
N LYS A 33 -11.08 -6.97 14.81
CA LYS A 33 -9.70 -7.43 14.70
C LYS A 33 -8.75 -6.45 15.37
N THR A 34 -7.64 -6.99 15.87
CA THR A 34 -6.53 -6.18 16.38
C THR A 34 -5.74 -5.64 15.20
N VAL A 35 -5.53 -4.33 15.14
CA VAL A 35 -4.69 -3.67 14.14
C VAL A 35 -3.60 -2.87 14.82
N ARG A 36 -2.48 -2.69 14.12
CA ARG A 36 -1.42 -1.79 14.53
C ARG A 36 -1.75 -0.37 14.07
N GLY A 37 -1.61 0.62 14.97
CA GLY A 37 -1.81 2.03 14.63
C GLY A 37 -0.79 2.59 13.64
N ALA A 38 -0.97 3.85 13.27
CA ALA A 38 -0.21 4.53 12.23
C ALA A 38 1.16 5.09 12.70
N ILE A 39 1.36 5.22 14.02
CA ILE A 39 2.59 5.80 14.57
C ILE A 39 3.67 4.72 14.65
N VAL A 40 4.83 5.00 14.07
CA VAL A 40 6.00 4.11 14.05
C VAL A 40 6.65 4.08 15.43
N ALA A 41 6.98 2.89 15.92
CA ALA A 41 7.74 2.67 17.17
C ALA A 41 8.65 1.44 17.03
N GLY A 42 9.55 1.23 17.99
CA GLY A 42 10.60 0.21 17.93
C GLY A 42 10.13 -1.24 18.00
N ASP A 43 8.86 -1.50 18.30
CA ASP A 43 8.26 -2.85 18.35
C ASP A 43 7.76 -3.34 16.97
N ILE A 44 8.01 -2.58 15.90
CA ILE A 44 7.63 -2.94 14.54
C ILE A 44 8.75 -3.77 13.89
N SER A 45 8.42 -4.96 13.40
CA SER A 45 9.40 -5.85 12.77
C SER A 45 9.77 -5.49 11.32
N VAL A 46 8.84 -4.90 10.56
CA VAL A 46 9.03 -4.59 9.13
C VAL A 46 8.38 -3.24 8.79
N LEU A 47 9.08 -2.41 8.02
CA LEU A 47 8.59 -1.16 7.46
C LEU A 47 8.59 -1.24 5.93
N ASN A 48 7.50 -0.76 5.33
CA ASN A 48 7.40 -0.61 3.88
C ASN A 48 7.61 0.87 3.54
N THR A 49 8.66 1.16 2.77
CA THR A 49 9.03 2.52 2.37
C THR A 49 9.09 2.65 0.85
N ILE A 50 8.91 3.87 0.33
CA ILE A 50 9.04 4.18 -1.09
C ILE A 50 10.12 5.25 -1.24
N VAL A 51 11.05 5.05 -2.17
CA VAL A 51 12.09 6.04 -2.49
C VAL A 51 11.48 7.14 -3.35
N VAL A 52 11.50 8.38 -2.88
CA VAL A 52 10.92 9.54 -3.59
C VAL A 52 12.01 10.34 -4.32
N LYS A 53 13.21 10.42 -3.76
CA LYS A 53 14.36 11.13 -4.33
C LYS A 53 15.63 10.29 -4.16
N LYS A 54 16.51 10.29 -5.16
CA LYS A 54 17.84 9.66 -5.09
C LYS A 54 18.73 10.50 -4.17
N GLY A 55 19.42 9.85 -3.24
CA GLY A 55 20.45 10.46 -2.41
C GLY A 55 21.83 10.40 -3.08
N GLU A 56 22.89 10.64 -2.32
CA GLU A 56 24.27 10.55 -2.81
C GLU A 56 24.70 9.09 -3.09
N GLY A 57 24.19 8.15 -2.30
CA GLY A 57 24.49 6.72 -2.45
C GLY A 57 23.62 6.02 -3.50
N GLU A 58 24.22 5.08 -4.23
CA GLU A 58 23.50 4.18 -5.12
C GLU A 58 23.00 2.95 -4.38
N ILE A 59 21.79 2.50 -4.73
CA ILE A 59 21.19 1.28 -4.21
C ILE A 59 21.05 0.30 -5.37
N GLU A 60 21.82 -0.79 -5.31
CA GLU A 60 21.80 -1.87 -6.30
C GLU A 60 20.39 -2.50 -6.38
N GLY A 61 19.95 -2.84 -7.59
CA GLY A 61 18.63 -3.44 -7.86
C GLY A 61 17.42 -2.49 -7.74
N VAL A 62 17.58 -1.30 -7.15
CA VAL A 62 16.51 -0.29 -7.07
C VAL A 62 16.79 0.86 -8.03
N THR A 63 18.04 1.31 -8.12
CA THR A 63 18.41 2.48 -8.92
C THR A 63 18.79 2.13 -10.35
N ASN A 64 19.21 0.87 -10.57
CA ASN A 64 19.88 0.45 -11.80
C ASN A 64 18.93 -0.25 -12.78
N ASP A 65 17.89 -0.91 -12.26
CA ASP A 65 17.05 -1.80 -13.05
C ASP A 65 15.71 -1.13 -13.43
N ALA A 66 15.52 -0.91 -14.72
CA ALA A 66 14.24 -0.50 -15.27
C ALA A 66 13.40 -1.73 -15.67
N LEU A 67 12.32 -1.99 -14.93
CA LEU A 67 11.37 -3.05 -15.28
C LEU A 67 10.37 -2.57 -16.35
N PRO A 68 10.16 -3.32 -17.45
CA PRO A 68 9.21 -2.94 -18.48
C PRO A 68 7.75 -3.12 -18.01
N MET A 69 6.84 -2.29 -18.54
CA MET A 69 5.41 -2.42 -18.27
C MET A 69 4.83 -3.64 -19.01
N ARG A 70 4.43 -4.68 -18.25
CA ARG A 70 3.90 -5.93 -18.84
C ARG A 70 2.46 -5.84 -19.34
N ALA A 71 1.63 -5.00 -18.73
CA ALA A 71 0.21 -4.89 -19.05
C ALA A 71 -0.11 -3.49 -19.58
N GLY A 72 -0.38 -3.40 -20.88
CA GLY A 72 -0.80 -2.16 -21.53
C GLY A 72 -2.27 -1.79 -21.25
N PRO A 73 -2.67 -0.54 -21.55
CA PRO A 73 -4.05 -0.12 -21.40
C PRO A 73 -5.00 -0.91 -22.31
N LYS A 74 -6.10 -1.43 -21.76
CA LYS A 74 -7.12 -2.17 -22.52
C LYS A 74 -8.20 -1.29 -23.15
N ARG A 75 -8.51 -0.14 -22.52
CA ARG A 75 -9.60 0.74 -22.96
C ARG A 75 -9.14 1.63 -24.11
N ALA A 76 -9.96 1.78 -25.14
CA ALA A 76 -9.65 2.59 -26.33
C ALA A 76 -9.23 4.03 -25.99
N SER A 77 -9.91 4.69 -25.05
CA SER A 77 -9.56 6.05 -24.61
C SER A 77 -8.19 6.15 -23.95
N HIS A 78 -7.75 5.11 -23.23
CA HIS A 78 -6.42 5.08 -22.60
C HIS A 78 -5.32 4.73 -23.60
N ILE A 79 -5.63 3.92 -24.62
CA ILE A 79 -4.71 3.65 -25.73
C ILE A 79 -4.43 4.93 -26.51
N ARG A 80 -5.48 5.67 -26.90
CA ARG A 80 -5.35 6.96 -27.59
C ARG A 80 -4.47 7.95 -26.82
N LYS A 81 -4.70 8.09 -25.50
CA LYS A 81 -3.86 8.93 -24.63
C LYS A 81 -2.40 8.48 -24.58
N LEU A 82 -2.15 7.16 -24.48
CA LEU A 82 -0.78 6.63 -24.39
C LEU A 82 0.02 6.89 -25.67
N PHE A 83 -0.62 6.73 -26.82
CA PHE A 83 0.03 6.89 -28.13
C PHE A 83 -0.17 8.28 -28.75
N ASN A 84 -0.82 9.20 -28.04
CA ASN A 84 -1.16 10.55 -28.50
C ASN A 84 -1.89 10.56 -29.87
N LEU A 85 -2.92 9.71 -29.99
CA LEU A 85 -3.77 9.52 -31.18
C LEU A 85 -5.16 10.16 -31.03
#